data_AF-A0A7J8S4L9-F1
#
_entry.id   AF-A0A7J8S4L9-F1
#
_cell.length_a   1.000
_cell.length_b   1.000
_cell.length_c   1.000
_cell.angle_alpha   90.00
_cell.angle_beta   90.00
_cell.angle_gamma   90.00
#
_symmetry.space_group_name_H-M   'P 1'
#
loop_
_entity.id
_entity.type
_entity.pdbx_description
1 polymer ?
#
loop_
_entity_poly.entity_id
_entity_poly.type
_entity_poly.pdbx_seq_one_letter_code
_entity_poly.pdbx_strand_id
1 'polypeptide(L)'
;MKTRRVQLCWMPPSIGSLKFNVDGAVKGDGQVHDSNLAELLAIKTTLEVFVKIDWKGKTPLIIESDSLNVISSVMNANARP
;
A
#
# COMPACT_ATOMS: atom_id res chain seq x y z
N MET A 1 -2.45 24.00 -8.96
CA MET A 1 -3.67 23.31 -8.47
C MET A 1 -3.29 22.60 -7.17
N LYS A 2 -3.83 23.00 -6.01
CA LYS A 2 -3.62 22.27 -4.75
C LYS A 2 -4.66 21.16 -4.68
N THR A 3 -4.22 19.91 -4.64
CA THR A 3 -5.09 18.74 -4.47
C THR A 3 -5.85 18.90 -3.15
N ARG A 4 -7.18 19.05 -3.20
CA ARG A 4 -8.00 19.00 -1.99
C ARG A 4 -7.90 17.57 -1.46
N ARG A 5 -7.20 17.36 -0.33
CA ARG A 5 -7.34 16.12 0.44
C ARG A 5 -8.80 16.03 0.85
N VAL A 6 -9.54 15.09 0.26
CA VAL A 6 -10.83 14.68 0.80
C VAL A 6 -10.51 14.17 2.19
N GLN A 7 -10.96 14.89 3.21
CA GLN A 7 -10.83 14.45 4.59
C GLN A 7 -11.78 13.27 4.76
N LEU A 8 -11.30 12.08 4.41
CA LEU A 8 -12.03 10.84 4.63
C LEU A 8 -12.15 10.67 6.15
N CYS A 9 -13.39 10.66 6.65
CA CYS A 9 -13.64 10.37 8.05
C CYS A 9 -13.18 8.94 8.30
N TRP A 10 -12.27 8.76 9.26
CA TRP A 10 -11.76 7.43 9.58
C TRP A 10 -12.92 6.54 10.04
N MET A 11 -13.04 5.37 9.43
CA MET A 11 -13.95 4.32 9.86
C MET A 11 -13.12 3.10 10.30
N PRO A 12 -13.47 2.46 11.43
CA PRO A 12 -12.80 1.23 11.82
C PRO A 12 -13.04 0.15 10.75
N PRO A 13 -12.06 -0.74 10.50
CA PRO A 13 -12.26 -1.94 9.71
C PRO A 13 -13.41 -2.78 10.26
N SER A 14 -14.06 -3.57 9.40
CA SER A 14 -15.02 -4.57 9.85
C SER A 14 -14.39 -5.55 10.84
N ILE A 15 -15.19 -6.01 11.80
CA ILE A 15 -14.74 -6.99 12.80
C ILE A 15 -14.16 -8.22 12.10
N GLY A 16 -13.03 -8.70 12.60
CA GLY A 16 -12.34 -9.87 12.06
C GLY A 16 -11.50 -9.59 10.82
N SER A 17 -11.38 -8.33 10.38
CA SER A 17 -10.44 -7.91 9.33
C SER A 17 -9.14 -7.37 9.92
N LEU A 18 -8.07 -7.52 9.14
CA LEU A 18 -6.76 -6.99 9.45
C LEU A 18 -6.42 -5.85 8.49
N LYS A 19 -6.12 -4.67 9.03
CA LYS A 19 -5.72 -3.50 8.25
C LYS A 19 -4.26 -3.15 8.51
N PHE A 20 -3.47 -3.07 7.44
CA PHE A 20 -2.12 -2.48 7.48
C PHE A 20 -2.15 -1.13 6.77
N ASN A 21 -1.60 -0.10 7.44
CA ASN A 21 -1.21 1.13 6.79
C ASN A 21 0.27 1.01 6.42
N VAL A 22 0.58 1.11 5.14
CA VAL A 22 1.93 0.85 4.61
C VAL A 22 2.48 2.09 3.94
N ASP A 23 3.78 2.30 4.11
CA ASP A 23 4.51 3.44 3.55
C ASP A 23 5.90 2.98 3.14
N GLY A 24 6.35 3.45 1.98
CA GLY A 24 7.65 3.18 1.41
C GLY A 24 8.54 4.41 1.46
N ALA A 25 9.64 4.33 2.22
CA ALA A 25 10.59 5.42 2.32
C ALA A 25 11.87 5.17 1.51
N VAL A 26 12.44 6.25 0.99
CA VAL A 26 13.70 6.27 0.25
C VAL A 26 14.64 7.28 0.88
N LYS A 27 15.91 6.91 1.04
CA LYS A 27 16.94 7.82 1.55
C LYS A 27 17.43 8.74 0.42
N GLY A 28 17.34 10.05 0.63
CA GLY A 28 18.00 11.03 -0.23
C GLY A 28 19.51 11.04 0.04
N ASP A 29 20.28 10.36 -0.79
CA ASP A 29 21.76 10.30 -0.71
C ASP A 29 22.44 10.97 -1.92
N GLY A 30 21.67 11.73 -2.72
CA GLY A 30 22.13 12.36 -3.95
C GLY A 30 22.04 11.46 -5.19
N GLN A 31 21.62 10.20 -5.03
CA GLN A 31 21.28 9.31 -6.13
C GLN A 31 19.78 9.40 -6.47
N VAL A 32 19.43 9.08 -7.71
CA VAL A 32 18.03 8.97 -8.15
C VAL A 32 17.51 7.62 -7.68
N HIS A 33 16.61 7.65 -6.71
CA HIS A 33 15.91 6.47 -6.21
C HIS A 33 14.42 6.62 -6.52
N ASP A 34 13.76 5.51 -6.85
CA ASP A 34 12.33 5.50 -7.20
C ASP A 34 11.47 5.30 -5.94
N SER A 35 10.76 6.33 -5.51
CA SER A 35 9.81 6.24 -4.41
C SER A 35 8.69 5.25 -4.70
N ASN A 36 8.25 5.11 -5.97
CA ASN A 36 7.20 4.14 -6.31
C ASN A 36 7.67 2.70 -6.08
N LEU A 37 8.96 2.43 -6.26
CA LEU A 37 9.54 1.12 -5.95
C LEU A 37 9.49 0.83 -4.45
N ALA A 38 9.85 1.80 -3.60
CA ALA A 38 9.80 1.63 -2.15
C ALA A 38 8.37 1.36 -1.66
N GLU A 39 7.40 2.11 -2.18
CA GLU A 39 5.97 1.92 -1.88
C GLU A 39 5.45 0.55 -2.33
N LEU A 40 5.81 0.13 -3.55
CA LEU A 40 5.45 -1.19 -4.06
C LEU A 40 6.09 -2.32 -3.21
N LEU A 41 7.32 -2.14 -2.75
CA LEU A 41 8.00 -3.08 -1.86
C LEU A 41 7.33 -3.15 -0.47
N ALA A 42 6.79 -2.03 0.04
CA ALA A 42 6.02 -2.03 1.29
C ALA A 42 4.74 -2.87 1.16
N ILE A 43 3.99 -2.73 0.05
CA ILE A 43 2.82 -3.56 -0.26
C ILE A 43 3.21 -5.05 -0.39
N LYS A 44 4.25 -5.35 -1.18
CA LYS A 44 4.76 -6.73 -1.37
C LYS A 44 5.13 -7.37 -0.03
N THR A 45 5.85 -6.64 0.81
CA THR A 45 6.29 -7.14 2.13
C THR A 45 5.09 -7.46 3.01
N THR A 46 4.06 -6.64 3.00
CA THR A 46 2.82 -6.88 3.75
C THR A 46 2.11 -8.16 3.29
N LEU A 47 2.02 -8.38 1.98
CA LEU A 47 1.48 -9.62 1.43
C LEU A 47 2.31 -10.86 1.83
N GLU A 48 3.64 -10.75 1.78
CA GLU A 48 4.51 -11.83 2.23
C GLU A 48 4.34 -12.15 3.70
N VAL A 49 4.29 -11.14 4.58
CA VAL A 49 4.07 -11.32 6.02
C VAL A 49 2.73 -12.02 6.25
N PHE A 50 1.65 -11.53 5.62
CA PHE A 50 0.31 -12.11 5.73
C PHE A 50 0.25 -13.59 5.36
N VAL A 51 0.98 -13.99 4.31
CA VAL A 51 1.09 -15.40 3.91
C VAL A 51 1.99 -16.20 4.85
N LYS A 52 3.17 -15.67 5.21
CA LYS A 52 4.17 -16.36 6.04
C LYS A 52 3.65 -16.70 7.44
N ILE A 53 2.77 -15.87 7.99
CA ILE A 53 2.16 -16.11 9.31
C ILE A 53 0.82 -16.85 9.22
N ASP A 54 0.48 -17.40 8.05
CA ASP A 54 -0.70 -18.23 7.80
C ASP A 54 -2.02 -17.53 8.15
N TRP A 55 -2.14 -16.24 7.82
CA TRP A 55 -3.41 -15.50 7.95
C TRP A 55 -4.25 -15.54 6.67
N LYS A 56 -3.66 -15.98 5.56
CA LYS A 56 -4.37 -16.26 4.31
C LYS A 56 -5.52 -17.22 4.56
N GLY A 57 -6.74 -16.80 4.22
CA GLY A 57 -7.96 -17.60 4.37
C GLY A 57 -8.58 -17.58 5.77
N LYS A 58 -7.93 -16.97 6.78
CA LYS A 58 -8.46 -16.85 8.15
C LYS A 58 -9.12 -15.49 8.41
N THR A 59 -8.60 -14.44 7.79
CA THR A 59 -9.08 -13.07 7.98
C THR A 59 -8.96 -12.28 6.68
N PRO A 60 -9.90 -11.37 6.36
CA PRO A 60 -9.75 -10.42 5.27
C PRO A 60 -8.58 -9.47 5.52
N LEU A 61 -7.76 -9.25 4.49
CA LEU A 61 -6.65 -8.29 4.51
C LEU A 61 -7.06 -6.98 3.83
N ILE A 62 -6.85 -5.86 4.51
CA ILE A 62 -6.96 -4.50 3.97
C ILE A 62 -5.57 -3.87 3.99
N ILE A 63 -5.11 -3.38 2.85
CA ILE A 63 -3.85 -2.62 2.73
C ILE A 63 -4.22 -1.20 2.34
N GLU A 64 -3.78 -0.23 3.13
CA GLU A 64 -3.91 1.20 2.85
C GLU A 64 -2.52 1.77 2.56
N SER A 65 -2.39 2.47 1.42
CA SER A 65 -1.21 3.24 1.03
C SER A 65 -1.69 4.61 0.56
N ASP A 66 -0.88 5.65 0.76
CA ASP A 66 -1.15 6.99 0.23
C ASP A 66 -0.55 7.21 -1.17
N SER A 67 0.16 6.23 -1.73
CA SER A 67 0.72 6.27 -3.08
C SER A 67 -0.31 5.90 -4.15
N LEU A 68 -1.02 6.91 -4.66
CA LEU A 68 -2.01 6.74 -5.75
C LEU A 68 -1.41 6.11 -7.02
N ASN A 69 -0.15 6.40 -7.33
CA ASN A 69 0.53 5.83 -8.50
C ASN A 69 0.66 4.32 -8.38
N VAL A 70 1.08 3.85 -7.21
CA VAL A 70 1.27 2.42 -6.94
C VAL A 70 -0.07 1.71 -6.84
N ILE A 71 -1.06 2.31 -6.16
CA ILE A 71 -2.43 1.76 -6.12
C ILE A 71 -2.99 1.61 -7.53
N SER A 72 -2.89 2.64 -8.37
CA SER A 72 -3.37 2.58 -9.74
C SER A 72 -2.66 1.49 -10.54
N SER A 73 -1.34 1.38 -10.41
CA SER A 73 -0.55 0.35 -11.11
C SER A 73 -0.93 -1.07 -10.68
N VAL A 74 -1.10 -1.31 -9.38
CA VAL A 74 -1.46 -2.64 -8.83
C VAL A 74 -2.89 -3.03 -9.23
N MET A 75 -3.84 -2.09 -9.13
CA MET A 75 -5.25 -2.37 -9.44
C MET A 75 -5.49 -2.51 -10.94
N ASN A 76 -4.72 -1.80 -11.75
CA ASN A 76 -4.78 -1.87 -13.20
C ASN A 76 -3.58 -2.67 -13.74
N ALA A 77 -3.38 -3.92 -13.32
CA ALA A 77 -2.21 -4.73 -13.70
C ALA A 77 -1.99 -4.91 -15.23
N ASN A 78 -2.95 -4.49 -16.07
CA ASN A 78 -2.86 -4.41 -17.53
C ASN A 78 -2.38 -3.05 -18.06
N ALA A 79 -2.15 -2.06 -17.19
CA ALA A 79 -1.65 -0.74 -17.52
C ALA A 79 -0.13 -0.69 -17.28
N ARG A 80 0.62 -1.35 -18.15
CA ARG A 80 1.96 -0.85 -18.53
C ARG A 80 1.85 -0.28 -19.95
N PRO A 81 2.67 0.73 -20.31
CA PRO A 81 2.68 1.27 -21.67
C PRO A 81 2.92 0.19 -22.73
#